data_AF-A0AAN8PN92-F1
#
_entry.id   AF-A0AAN8PN92-F1
#
_cell.length_a   1.000
_cell.length_b   1.000
_cell.length_c   1.000
_cell.angle_alpha   90.00
_cell.angle_beta   90.00
_cell.angle_gamma   90.00
#
_symmetry.space_group_name_H-M   'P 1'
#
loop_
_entity.id
_entity.type
_entity.pdbx_description
1 polymer ?
#
loop_
_entity_poly.entity_id
_entity_poly.type
_entity_poly.pdbx_seq_one_letter_code
_entity_poly.pdbx_strand_id
1 'polypeptide(L)'
;MDCANVPSSDQEELFIRKLRQCCVAFDFMDPVADLKGKEIKRATLNELVDHITTGRGVLTEPVYPEIIKMISANLFRTLPPSENPDFDPEEDDPTLEASWPHLQLVYEFFLRFLESSDFQPTIGKKVIDQKFVLQVLDLFDSEDPRERDYLKTVLHRIYGKFLGLRE
;
A
#
# COMPACT_ATOMS: atom_id res chain seq x y z
N MET A 1 -7.35 1.36 36.05
CA MET A 1 -7.80 0.78 34.77
C MET A 1 -6.54 0.34 34.07
N ASP A 2 -6.20 -0.93 34.23
CA ASP A 2 -4.94 -1.50 33.76
C ASP A 2 -4.98 -1.71 32.24
N CYS A 3 -4.00 -1.15 31.53
CA CYS A 3 -3.83 -1.23 30.07
C CYS A 3 -3.27 -2.60 29.60
N ALA A 4 -3.54 -3.69 30.30
CA ALA A 4 -3.05 -5.02 29.95
C ALA A 4 -4.21 -5.95 29.58
N ASN A 5 -4.15 -6.49 28.37
CA ASN A 5 -5.06 -7.49 27.78
C ASN A 5 -6.26 -6.93 27.02
N VAL A 6 -5.99 -6.22 25.93
CA VAL A 6 -6.85 -6.39 24.74
C VAL A 6 -6.56 -7.81 24.21
N PRO A 7 -7.56 -8.71 24.11
CA PRO A 7 -7.39 -10.03 23.50
C PRO A 7 -6.77 -9.91 22.11
N SER A 8 -5.93 -10.88 21.70
CA SER A 8 -5.33 -10.89 20.35
C SER A 8 -6.39 -10.78 19.24
N SER A 9 -7.57 -11.38 19.46
CA SER A 9 -8.78 -11.25 18.62
C SER A 9 -9.23 -9.79 18.42
N ASP A 10 -9.25 -9.00 19.50
CA ASP A 10 -9.73 -7.62 19.45
C ASP A 10 -8.70 -6.70 18.77
N GLN A 11 -7.41 -7.04 18.86
CA GLN A 11 -6.34 -6.36 18.13
C GLN A 11 -6.41 -6.62 16.63
N GLU A 12 -6.64 -7.87 16.21
CA GLU A 12 -6.81 -8.23 14.80
C GLU A 12 -8.03 -7.52 14.19
N GLU A 13 -9.18 -7.56 14.87
CA GLU A 13 -10.40 -6.88 14.42
C GLU A 13 -10.20 -5.36 14.32
N LEU A 14 -9.51 -4.75 15.28
CA LEU A 14 -9.18 -3.32 15.22
C LEU A 14 -8.25 -3.01 14.04
N PHE A 15 -7.25 -3.85 13.79
CA PHE A 15 -6.34 -3.70 12.65
C PHE A 15 -7.11 -3.77 11.32
N ILE A 16 -7.99 -4.76 11.17
CA ILE A 16 -8.86 -4.90 9.99
C ILE A 16 -9.77 -3.67 9.82
N ARG A 17 -10.36 -3.14 10.89
CA ARG A 17 -11.17 -1.92 10.82
C ARG A 17 -10.37 -0.71 10.32
N LYS A 18 -9.13 -0.54 10.79
CA LYS A 18 -8.24 0.52 10.33
C LYS A 18 -7.88 0.36 8.86
N LEU A 19 -7.57 -0.85 8.40
CA LEU A 19 -7.33 -1.14 6.97
C LEU A 19 -8.53 -0.72 6.11
N ARG A 20 -9.75 -1.10 6.53
CA ARG A 20 -10.99 -0.74 5.82
C ARG A 20 -11.24 0.76 5.79
N GLN A 21 -10.93 1.46 6.89
CA GLN A 21 -11.04 2.92 6.95
C GLN A 21 -10.06 3.59 5.96
N CYS A 22 -8.85 3.05 5.80
CA CYS A 22 -7.86 3.55 4.86
C CYS A 22 -8.20 3.28 3.39
N CYS A 23 -9.24 2.51 3.07
CA CYS A 23 -9.75 2.35 1.70
C CYS A 23 -10.48 3.60 1.17
N VAL A 24 -10.87 4.54 2.04
CA VAL A 24 -11.55 5.78 1.62
C VAL A 24 -10.56 6.69 0.91
N ALA A 25 -10.81 7.00 -0.36
CA ALA A 25 -10.03 7.97 -1.14
C ALA A 25 -10.42 9.40 -0.77
N PHE A 26 -9.45 10.31 -0.87
CA PHE A 26 -9.65 11.75 -0.67
C PHE A 26 -9.19 12.48 -1.92
N ASP A 27 -9.90 13.56 -2.28
CA ASP A 27 -9.50 14.42 -3.38
C ASP A 27 -8.37 15.37 -2.91
N PHE A 28 -7.20 15.25 -3.54
CA PHE A 28 -6.06 16.12 -3.29
C PHE A 28 -5.92 17.27 -4.31
N MET A 29 -6.75 17.29 -5.36
CA MET A 29 -6.80 18.40 -6.31
C MET A 29 -7.44 19.64 -5.68
N ASP A 30 -8.39 19.46 -4.76
CA ASP A 30 -8.79 20.48 -3.81
C ASP A 30 -8.00 20.33 -2.49
N PRO A 31 -6.99 21.19 -2.22
CA PRO A 31 -6.15 21.06 -1.04
C PRO A 31 -6.90 21.37 0.27
N VAL A 32 -8.01 22.13 0.23
CA VAL A 32 -8.76 22.53 1.44
C VAL A 32 -9.96 21.63 1.73
N ALA A 33 -10.38 20.81 0.75
CA ALA A 33 -11.39 19.77 0.98
C ALA A 33 -10.91 18.75 2.02
N ASP A 34 -11.80 18.42 2.95
CA ASP A 34 -11.67 17.31 3.92
C ASP A 34 -10.32 17.24 4.67
N LEU A 35 -9.71 18.38 5.01
CA LEU A 35 -8.42 18.46 5.73
C LEU A 35 -8.37 17.53 6.95
N LYS A 36 -9.45 17.49 7.73
CA LYS A 36 -9.57 16.61 8.90
C LYS A 36 -9.56 15.14 8.52
N GLY A 37 -10.29 14.75 7.47
CA GLY A 37 -10.33 13.37 6.98
C GLY A 37 -8.99 12.93 6.41
N LYS A 38 -8.33 13.80 5.64
CA LYS A 38 -6.97 13.59 5.14
C LYS A 38 -5.98 13.33 6.27
N GLU A 39 -6.03 14.13 7.33
CA GLU A 39 -5.11 13.96 8.47
C GLU A 39 -5.41 12.70 9.27
N ILE A 40 -6.69 12.36 9.50
CA ILE A 40 -7.06 11.10 10.18
C ILE A 40 -6.55 9.89 9.40
N LYS A 41 -6.72 9.86 8.07
CA LYS A 41 -6.23 8.76 7.24
C LYS A 41 -4.70 8.70 7.26
N ARG A 42 -4.01 9.84 7.19
CA ARG A 42 -2.54 9.91 7.28
C ARG A 42 -2.04 9.34 8.61
N ALA A 43 -2.61 9.77 9.73
CA ALA A 43 -2.26 9.25 11.05
C ALA A 43 -2.54 7.74 11.15
N THR A 44 -3.69 7.28 10.67
CA THR A 44 -4.07 5.85 10.69
C THR A 44 -3.11 5.01 9.84
N LEU A 45 -2.70 5.48 8.66
CA LEU A 45 -1.71 4.80 7.81
C LEU A 45 -0.35 4.70 8.50
N ASN A 46 0.11 5.75 9.19
CA ASN A 46 1.35 5.69 9.99
C ASN A 46 1.25 4.64 11.09
N GLU A 47 0.14 4.61 11.84
CA GLU A 47 -0.08 3.58 12.86
C GLU A 47 -0.08 2.17 12.27
N LEU A 48 -0.62 1.96 11.07
CA LEU A 48 -0.60 0.67 10.38
C LEU A 48 0.83 0.27 9.99
N VAL A 49 1.64 1.21 9.49
CA VAL A 49 3.07 1.00 9.18
C VAL A 49 3.85 0.62 10.43
N ASP A 50 3.67 1.35 11.53
CA ASP A 50 4.34 1.05 12.80
C ASP A 50 3.90 -0.32 13.33
N HIS A 51 2.61 -0.63 13.26
CA HIS A 51 2.06 -1.88 13.76
C HIS A 51 2.60 -3.11 13.00
N ILE A 52 2.69 -3.06 11.67
CA ILE A 52 3.22 -4.17 10.88
C ILE A 52 4.74 -4.31 11.00
N THR A 53 5.45 -3.21 11.27
CA THR A 53 6.91 -3.19 11.41
C THR A 53 7.36 -3.72 12.77
N THR A 54 6.62 -3.40 13.84
CA THR A 54 6.99 -3.72 15.22
C THR A 54 6.21 -4.89 15.81
N GLY A 55 5.02 -5.16 15.28
CA GLY A 55 4.14 -6.22 15.73
C GLY A 55 4.63 -7.60 15.32
N ARG A 56 4.39 -8.60 16.18
CA ARG A 56 4.62 -10.02 15.90
C ARG A 56 3.30 -10.75 15.82
N GLY A 57 3.17 -11.66 14.85
CA GLY A 57 1.95 -12.42 14.62
C GLY A 57 0.81 -11.60 14.01
N VAL A 58 1.09 -10.43 13.45
CA VAL A 58 0.07 -9.54 12.83
C VAL A 58 -0.50 -10.16 11.55
N LEU A 59 0.32 -10.91 10.79
CA LEU A 59 -0.03 -11.44 9.49
C LEU A 59 -0.73 -12.80 9.59
N THR A 60 -1.97 -12.78 10.08
CA THR A 60 -2.87 -13.95 10.09
C THR A 60 -3.59 -14.10 8.74
N GLU A 61 -4.07 -15.31 8.42
CA GLU A 61 -4.78 -15.58 7.15
C GLU A 61 -5.93 -14.61 6.81
N PRO A 62 -6.82 -14.20 7.74
CA PRO A 62 -7.89 -13.24 7.43
C PRO A 62 -7.40 -11.82 7.14
N VAL A 63 -6.19 -11.46 7.56
CA VAL A 63 -5.64 -10.11 7.39
C VAL A 63 -5.10 -9.87 5.98
N TYR A 64 -4.54 -10.89 5.32
CA TYR A 64 -4.00 -10.81 3.96
C TYR A 64 -4.96 -10.16 2.94
N PRO A 65 -6.22 -10.64 2.78
CA PRO A 65 -7.13 -10.06 1.81
C PRO A 65 -7.50 -8.60 2.15
N GLU A 66 -7.59 -8.23 3.42
CA GLU A 66 -7.89 -6.85 3.85
C GLU A 66 -6.72 -5.90 3.54
N ILE A 67 -5.48 -6.36 3.72
CA ILE A 67 -4.26 -5.62 3.33
C ILE A 67 -4.26 -5.38 1.82
N ILE A 68 -4.43 -6.43 1.02
CA ILE A 68 -4.42 -6.33 -0.44
C ILE A 68 -5.56 -5.44 -0.94
N LYS A 69 -6.74 -5.52 -0.32
CA LYS A 69 -7.86 -4.63 -0.64
C LYS A 69 -7.55 -3.16 -0.34
N MET A 70 -6.95 -2.87 0.81
CA MET A 70 -6.55 -1.51 1.19
C MET A 70 -5.50 -0.95 0.23
N ILE A 71 -4.47 -1.75 -0.11
CA ILE A 71 -3.46 -1.36 -1.10
C ILE A 71 -4.11 -1.11 -2.47
N SER A 72 -4.94 -2.02 -2.95
CA SER A 72 -5.60 -1.92 -4.26
C SER A 72 -6.49 -0.67 -4.35
N ALA A 73 -7.25 -0.37 -3.31
CA ALA A 73 -8.15 0.78 -3.26
C ALA A 73 -7.42 2.14 -3.30
N ASN A 74 -6.13 2.15 -2.96
CA ASN A 74 -5.31 3.35 -2.95
C ASN A 74 -4.39 3.45 -4.19
N LEU A 75 -3.76 2.35 -4.60
CA LEU A 75 -2.76 2.36 -5.67
C LEU A 75 -3.38 2.28 -7.06
N PHE A 76 -4.38 1.42 -7.28
CA PHE A 76 -4.94 1.15 -8.60
C PHE A 76 -5.97 2.21 -8.99
N ARG A 77 -5.45 3.37 -9.34
CA ARG A 77 -6.18 4.52 -9.88
C ARG A 77 -5.94 4.63 -11.38
N THR A 78 -6.83 5.34 -12.07
CA THR A 78 -6.53 5.79 -13.43
C THR A 78 -5.42 6.83 -13.32
N LEU A 79 -4.26 6.56 -13.91
CA LEU A 79 -3.21 7.57 -14.03
C LEU A 79 -3.77 8.74 -14.84
N PRO A 80 -3.47 10.00 -14.46
CA PRO A 80 -3.84 11.13 -15.29
C PRO A 80 -3.29 10.88 -16.71
N PRO A 81 -4.06 11.20 -17.77
CA PRO A 81 -3.54 11.08 -19.12
C PRO A 81 -2.24 11.88 -19.18
N SER A 82 -1.15 11.25 -19.62
CA SER A 82 0.10 11.99 -19.81
C SER A 82 -0.19 13.14 -20.76
N GLU A 83 0.01 14.36 -20.29
CA GLU A 83 -0.17 15.56 -21.11
C GLU A 83 0.87 15.62 -22.23
N ASN A 84 1.97 14.85 -22.08
CA ASN A 84 3.06 14.73 -23.03
C ASN A 84 3.32 13.25 -23.42
N PRO A 85 2.75 12.75 -24.54
CA PRO A 85 2.99 11.38 -25.00
C PRO A 85 4.44 11.10 -25.40
N ASP A 86 5.26 12.14 -25.59
CA ASP A 86 6.69 12.06 -25.87
C ASP A 86 7.54 12.39 -24.61
N PHE A 87 6.97 12.26 -23.40
CA PHE A 87 7.67 12.56 -22.14
C PHE A 87 9.02 11.85 -22.07
N ASP A 88 10.09 12.64 -21.97
CA ASP A 88 11.44 12.16 -21.74
C ASP A 88 11.78 12.29 -20.25
N PRO A 89 11.94 11.17 -19.50
CA PRO A 89 12.30 11.21 -18.09
C PRO A 89 13.64 11.90 -17.78
N GLU A 90 14.51 12.09 -18.78
CA GLU A 90 15.80 12.78 -18.63
C GLU A 90 15.70 14.30 -18.89
N GLU A 91 14.74 14.77 -19.70
CA GLU A 91 14.65 16.17 -20.15
C GLU A 91 13.43 16.92 -19.59
N ASP A 92 12.32 16.24 -19.29
CA ASP A 92 11.05 16.86 -18.90
C ASP A 92 10.84 16.91 -17.37
N ASP A 93 10.17 17.97 -16.92
CA ASP A 93 9.73 18.10 -15.52
C ASP A 93 8.60 17.09 -15.22
N PRO A 94 8.74 16.23 -14.21
CA PRO A 94 7.74 15.19 -13.95
C PRO A 94 6.47 15.74 -13.30
N THR A 95 5.31 15.22 -13.71
CA THR A 95 4.07 15.47 -12.98
C THR A 95 4.08 14.73 -11.65
N LEU A 96 4.05 15.50 -10.55
CA LEU A 96 4.02 14.95 -9.19
C LEU A 96 2.61 14.57 -8.76
N GLU A 97 2.47 13.42 -8.11
CA GLU A 97 1.18 12.95 -7.64
C GLU A 97 0.68 13.75 -6.43
N ALA A 98 -0.49 14.36 -6.54
CA ALA A 98 -1.08 15.21 -5.49
C ALA A 98 -1.43 14.41 -4.22
N SER A 99 -1.82 13.14 -4.37
CA SER A 99 -2.18 12.23 -3.28
C SER A 99 -0.97 11.61 -2.57
N TRP A 100 0.25 12.02 -2.93
CA TRP A 100 1.50 11.48 -2.39
C TRP A 100 1.58 11.39 -0.86
N PRO A 101 1.06 12.35 -0.06
CA PRO A 101 1.09 12.24 1.40
C PRO A 101 0.41 11.00 1.96
N HIS A 102 -0.56 10.42 1.24
CA HIS A 102 -1.16 9.13 1.58
C HIS A 102 -0.48 7.98 0.84
N LEU A 103 -0.20 8.12 -0.46
CA LEU A 103 0.35 7.04 -1.26
C LEU A 103 1.73 6.60 -0.78
N GLN A 104 2.59 7.52 -0.35
CA GLN A 104 3.89 7.18 0.22
C GLN A 104 3.75 6.18 1.39
N LEU A 105 2.77 6.40 2.27
CA LEU A 105 2.52 5.53 3.43
C LEU A 105 1.91 4.18 3.00
N VAL A 106 1.10 4.17 1.94
CA VAL A 106 0.56 2.91 1.40
C VAL A 106 1.68 2.08 0.77
N TYR A 107 2.60 2.69 0.02
CA TYR A 107 3.77 2.01 -0.53
C TYR A 107 4.72 1.52 0.56
N GLU A 108 4.97 2.35 1.58
CA GLU A 108 5.77 1.95 2.73
C GLU A 108 5.14 0.77 3.46
N PHE A 109 3.84 0.84 3.76
CA PHE A 109 3.09 -0.26 4.36
C PHE A 109 3.18 -1.53 3.52
N PHE A 110 3.06 -1.41 2.20
CA PHE A 110 3.16 -2.56 1.29
C PHE A 110 4.56 -3.20 1.33
N LEU A 111 5.62 -2.38 1.32
CA LEU A 111 6.98 -2.88 1.48
C LEU A 111 7.18 -3.58 2.82
N ARG A 112 6.73 -3.00 3.94
CA ARG A 112 6.83 -3.63 5.26
C ARG A 112 6.05 -4.94 5.33
N PHE A 113 4.87 -5.00 4.73
CA PHE A 113 4.08 -6.23 4.62
C PHE A 113 4.85 -7.33 3.89
N LEU A 114 5.47 -7.01 2.75
CA LEU A 114 6.30 -7.96 2.03
C LEU A 114 7.54 -8.32 2.86
N GLU A 115 8.27 -7.36 3.42
CA GLU A 115 9.54 -7.60 4.13
C GLU A 115 9.38 -8.25 5.51
N SER A 116 8.17 -8.32 6.06
CA SER A 116 7.89 -8.94 7.34
C SER A 116 8.38 -10.39 7.41
N SER A 117 9.02 -10.74 8.53
CA SER A 117 9.44 -12.12 8.83
C SER A 117 8.25 -13.08 8.97
N ASP A 118 7.07 -12.54 9.28
CA ASP A 118 5.84 -13.31 9.49
C ASP A 118 5.09 -13.52 8.18
N PHE A 119 5.59 -12.97 7.06
CA PHE A 119 4.97 -13.13 5.75
C PHE A 119 5.04 -14.59 5.28
N GLN A 120 3.89 -15.15 4.93
CA GLN A 120 3.73 -16.53 4.47
C GLN A 120 3.43 -16.54 2.96
N PRO A 121 4.39 -16.94 2.10
CA PRO A 121 4.19 -16.93 0.65
C PRO A 121 3.03 -17.80 0.15
N THR A 122 2.70 -18.89 0.87
CA THR A 122 1.59 -19.79 0.55
C THR A 122 0.22 -19.14 0.69
N ILE A 123 0.06 -18.20 1.63
CA ILE A 123 -1.15 -17.40 1.81
C ILE A 123 -1.10 -16.20 0.86
N GLY A 124 0.05 -15.51 0.81
CA GLY A 124 0.26 -14.34 -0.04
C GLY A 124 -0.06 -14.59 -1.51
N LYS A 125 0.33 -15.74 -2.08
CA LYS A 125 0.04 -16.07 -3.49
C LYS A 125 -1.45 -16.21 -3.82
N LYS A 126 -2.31 -16.44 -2.81
CA LYS A 126 -3.76 -16.53 -3.02
C LYS A 126 -4.38 -15.15 -3.26
N VAL A 127 -3.73 -14.08 -2.80
CA VAL A 127 -4.25 -12.71 -2.85
C VAL A 127 -3.41 -11.78 -3.76
N ILE A 128 -2.11 -12.06 -3.92
CA ILE A 128 -1.23 -11.44 -4.91
C ILE A 128 -1.21 -12.37 -6.12
N ASP A 129 -2.29 -12.34 -6.88
CA ASP A 129 -2.46 -13.13 -8.09
C ASP A 129 -1.87 -12.43 -9.33
N GLN A 130 -1.97 -13.09 -10.49
CA GLN A 130 -1.49 -12.53 -11.75
C GLN A 130 -2.16 -11.19 -12.08
N LYS A 131 -3.45 -11.04 -11.76
CA LYS A 131 -4.19 -9.81 -12.03
C LYS A 131 -3.63 -8.66 -11.20
N PHE A 132 -3.41 -8.88 -9.90
CA PHE A 132 -2.80 -7.88 -9.03
C PHE A 132 -1.42 -7.45 -9.54
N VAL A 133 -0.58 -8.39 -9.97
CA VAL A 133 0.76 -8.09 -10.49
C VAL A 133 0.69 -7.25 -11.78
N LEU A 134 -0.24 -7.56 -12.70
CA LEU A 134 -0.43 -6.75 -13.90
C LEU A 134 -0.83 -5.32 -13.55
N GLN A 135 -1.76 -5.13 -12.60
CA GLN A 135 -2.14 -3.78 -12.16
C GLN A 135 -0.99 -3.02 -11.48
N VAL A 136 -0.07 -3.71 -10.79
CA VAL A 136 1.16 -3.08 -10.27
C VAL A 136 2.10 -2.67 -11.40
N LEU A 137 2.20 -3.48 -12.46
CA LEU A 137 3.03 -3.17 -13.62
C LEU A 137 2.50 -1.95 -14.38
N ASP A 138 1.18 -1.82 -14.51
CA ASP A 138 0.56 -0.65 -15.17
C ASP A 138 0.90 0.68 -14.46
N LEU A 139 1.23 0.65 -13.15
CA LEU A 139 1.62 1.85 -12.40
C LEU A 139 3.04 2.34 -12.75
N PHE A 140 3.86 1.56 -13.46
CA PHE A 140 5.19 2.03 -13.90
C PHE A 140 5.12 3.16 -14.93
N ASP A 141 3.98 3.36 -15.55
CA ASP A 141 3.70 4.50 -16.44
C ASP A 141 3.50 5.82 -15.67
N SER A 142 3.59 5.81 -14.33
CA SER A 142 3.56 7.03 -13.51
C SER A 142 4.74 7.95 -13.81
N GLU A 143 4.47 9.23 -14.06
CA GLU A 143 5.50 10.28 -14.24
C GLU A 143 6.22 10.63 -12.93
N ASP A 144 5.66 10.29 -11.76
CA ASP A 144 6.27 10.58 -10.46
C ASP A 144 7.45 9.63 -10.18
N PRO A 145 8.71 10.12 -10.16
CA PRO A 145 9.88 9.27 -9.96
C PRO A 145 9.89 8.59 -8.60
N ARG A 146 9.24 9.17 -7.60
CA ARG A 146 9.14 8.59 -6.25
C ARG A 146 8.29 7.34 -6.27
N GLU A 147 7.16 7.37 -6.99
CA GLU A 147 6.27 6.23 -7.16
C GLU A 147 7.00 5.08 -7.88
N ARG A 148 7.71 5.39 -8.96
CA ARG A 148 8.48 4.39 -9.73
C ARG A 148 9.55 3.68 -8.88
N ASP A 149 10.23 4.38 -7.97
CA ASP A 149 11.25 3.78 -7.10
C ASP A 149 10.64 2.78 -6.09
N TYR A 150 9.49 3.12 -5.49
CA TYR A 150 8.74 2.20 -4.65
C TYR A 150 8.25 0.99 -5.45
N LEU A 151 7.67 1.18 -6.63
CA LEU A 151 7.18 0.12 -7.50
C LEU A 151 8.30 -0.87 -7.89
N LYS A 152 9.47 -0.35 -8.25
CA LYS A 152 10.66 -1.17 -8.54
C LYS A 152 11.01 -2.08 -7.37
N THR A 153 11.03 -1.53 -6.16
CA THR A 153 11.35 -2.29 -4.95
C THR A 153 10.27 -3.31 -4.61
N VAL A 154 8.98 -2.92 -4.66
CA VAL A 154 7.82 -3.79 -4.45
C VAL A 154 7.85 -4.98 -5.41
N LEU A 155 8.02 -4.71 -6.71
CA LEU A 155 8.02 -5.73 -7.74
C LEU A 155 9.18 -6.72 -7.53
N HIS A 156 10.37 -6.22 -7.20
CA HIS A 156 11.53 -7.05 -6.87
C HIS A 156 11.25 -7.98 -5.67
N ARG A 157 10.59 -7.47 -4.62
CA ARG A 157 10.20 -8.28 -3.44
C ARG A 157 9.15 -9.34 -3.78
N ILE A 158 8.15 -9.01 -4.59
CA ILE A 158 7.13 -9.96 -5.08
C ILE A 158 7.82 -11.08 -5.85
N TYR A 159 8.65 -10.75 -6.84
CA TYR A 159 9.38 -11.76 -7.61
C TYR A 159 10.24 -12.65 -6.71
N GLY A 160 11.05 -12.08 -5.82
CA GLY A 160 11.92 -12.85 -4.93
C GLY A 160 11.18 -13.86 -4.05
N LYS A 161 9.96 -13.54 -3.59
CA LYS A 161 9.16 -14.42 -2.73
C LYS A 161 8.40 -15.51 -3.48
N PHE A 162 7.92 -15.24 -4.68
CA PHE A 162 7.07 -16.17 -5.42
C PHE A 162 7.81 -16.98 -6.48
N LEU A 163 9.03 -16.60 -6.86
CA LEU A 163 9.88 -17.41 -7.76
C LEU A 163 10.17 -18.80 -7.19
N GLY A 164 10.40 -18.91 -5.88
CA GLY A 164 10.63 -20.21 -5.21
C GLY A 164 9.39 -21.09 -5.06
N LEU A 165 8.22 -20.64 -5.52
CA LEU A 165 6.96 -21.40 -5.49
C LEU A 165 6.53 -21.88 -6.89
N ARG A 166 7.40 -21.74 -7.90
CA ARG A 166 7.17 -22.19 -9.28
C ARG A 166 7.52 -23.68 -9.52
N GLU A 167 7.73 -24.45 -8.46
CA GLU A 167 7.88 -25.92 -8.52
C GLU A 167 6.52 -26.64 -8.41
#